data_AF-A0AA36M8P7-F1
#
_entry.id   AF-A0AA36M8P7-F1
#
_cell.length_a   1.000
_cell.length_b   1.000
_cell.length_c   1.000
_cell.angle_alpha   90.00
_cell.angle_beta   90.00
_cell.angle_gamma   90.00
#
_symmetry.space_group_name_H-M   'P 1'
#
loop_
_entity.id
_entity.type
_entity.pdbx_description
1 polymer ?
#
loop_
_entity_poly.entity_id
_entity_poly.type
_entity_poly.pdbx_seq_one_letter_code
_entity_poly.pdbx_strand_id
1 'polypeptide(L)'
;MGDMLDYDDSKFDDTKVAALFSSRRQSRRSLPSASSDDTRYNIKTLFKNFCNRTSSHGVPFLESPSFFGRRVWMVVCFCAATLFLFQSYWTLSEYFQYRTITEIQIRFEAAPFPAATVCNLNAFKYSELIQYEEIKEGFDYWERMINAGETNAMSKEDQGLMNKVDLRQNALIVRLYPTPVPIPIITMGPAIRNRDQRNLASVKDEIKWWNPKNYTIFPATNPPTTVVTETEQAFGLSELKDKGAITTQTKENLIFLVAALPRDIRRNLSYTFNEFVLRCSFNSKDCNMERDFKLHMDPEYGNCYTFNFNDSVELKSSRAGPMYGLRLLLDVHQDDYMPTTEAAGVRIVVHEQDEEPFPDTFGYSAPTGFVSSFGLTTR
;
A
#
# COMPACT_ATOMS: atom_id res chain seq x y z
N MET A 1 27.09 34.54 49.46
CA MET A 1 26.74 35.10 48.13
C MET A 1 25.70 34.18 47.52
N GLY A 2 24.41 34.45 47.52
CA GLY A 2 23.55 35.44 48.18
C GLY A 2 22.15 34.80 48.12
N ASP A 3 21.64 34.40 49.28
CA ASP A 3 20.46 34.94 49.95
C ASP A 3 19.14 34.64 49.23
N MET A 4 18.62 33.47 49.59
CA MET A 4 17.22 33.08 49.53
C MET A 4 16.46 33.93 50.55
N LEU A 5 15.65 34.87 50.07
CA LEU A 5 14.79 35.68 50.93
C LEU A 5 13.51 34.89 51.25
N ASP A 6 13.42 34.48 52.52
CA ASP A 6 12.18 34.12 53.19
C ASP A 6 11.16 35.27 53.05
N TYR A 7 9.98 34.95 52.52
CA TYR A 7 8.84 35.86 52.47
C TYR A 7 7.94 35.58 53.69
N ASP A 8 7.93 36.54 54.61
CA ASP A 8 7.23 36.55 55.89
C ASP A 8 5.70 36.76 55.70
N ASP A 9 4.91 35.78 56.13
CA ASP A 9 3.45 35.71 55.99
C ASP A 9 2.71 36.48 57.12
N SER A 10 3.07 37.74 57.33
CA SER A 10 2.58 38.51 58.48
C SER A 10 2.16 39.95 58.17
N LYS A 11 1.42 40.19 57.07
CA LYS A 11 0.46 41.33 56.98
C LYS A 11 -0.39 41.30 55.70
N PHE A 12 -1.43 40.47 55.68
CA PHE A 12 -2.59 40.74 54.84
C PHE A 12 -3.80 40.96 55.75
N ASP A 13 -4.23 42.21 55.82
CA ASP A 13 -5.30 42.67 56.70
C ASP A 13 -6.66 42.50 55.98
N ASP A 14 -7.28 41.34 56.18
CA ASP A 14 -8.59 40.97 55.60
C ASP A 14 -9.71 41.98 55.93
N THR A 15 -9.53 42.83 56.94
CA THR A 15 -10.51 43.86 57.31
C THR A 15 -10.59 45.02 56.31
N LYS A 16 -9.55 45.24 55.49
CA LYS A 16 -9.53 46.34 54.51
C LYS A 16 -10.22 45.99 53.18
N VAL A 17 -10.24 44.72 52.79
CA VAL A 17 -10.95 44.27 51.57
C VAL A 17 -12.47 44.23 51.82
N ALA A 18 -12.89 43.82 53.02
CA ALA A 18 -14.31 43.85 53.42
C ALA A 18 -14.89 45.29 53.49
N ALA A 19 -14.06 46.30 53.75
CA ALA A 19 -14.47 47.70 53.79
C ALA A 19 -14.71 48.31 52.39
N LEU A 20 -14.04 47.84 51.34
CA LEU A 20 -14.23 48.32 49.97
C LEU A 20 -15.51 47.76 49.30
N PHE A 21 -15.99 46.59 49.74
CA PHE A 21 -17.24 46.01 49.25
C PHE A 21 -18.47 46.27 50.13
N SER A 22 -18.32 46.89 51.31
CA SER A 22 -19.45 47.23 52.20
C SER A 22 -20.08 48.59 51.93
N SER A 23 -19.37 49.52 51.27
CA SER A 23 -19.86 50.89 51.08
C SER A 23 -20.95 51.04 49.99
N ARG A 24 -21.32 49.97 49.29
CA ARG A 24 -22.46 49.96 48.33
C ARG A 24 -23.62 49.08 48.77
N ARG A 25 -23.66 48.66 50.05
CA ARG A 25 -24.75 47.87 50.65
C ARG A 25 -25.58 48.64 51.69
N GLN A 26 -25.42 49.97 51.78
CA GLN A 26 -26.30 50.82 52.60
C GLN A 26 -27.40 51.47 51.75
N SER A 27 -28.39 50.67 51.36
CA SER A 27 -29.80 51.09 51.29
C SER A 27 -30.71 49.86 51.11
N ARG A 28 -30.59 48.88 52.00
CA ARG A 28 -31.70 47.98 52.32
C ARG A 28 -32.23 48.39 53.69
N ARG A 29 -33.05 49.44 53.71
CA ARG A 29 -33.93 49.67 54.87
C ARG A 29 -35.03 48.61 54.82
N SER A 30 -35.05 47.77 55.85
CA SER A 30 -36.17 46.93 56.25
C SER A 30 -37.45 47.76 56.37
N LEU A 31 -38.55 47.30 55.78
CA LEU A 31 -39.89 47.84 56.01
C LEU A 31 -40.49 47.21 57.29
N PRO A 32 -41.19 47.99 58.14
CA PRO A 32 -42.08 47.44 59.16
C PRO A 32 -43.38 46.94 58.54
N SER A 33 -43.96 45.92 59.17
CA SER A 33 -45.28 45.34 58.87
C SER A 33 -46.40 46.37 58.95
N ALA A 34 -47.23 46.47 57.91
CA ALA A 34 -48.60 46.97 58.03
C ALA A 34 -49.47 46.41 56.90
N SER A 35 -50.52 45.71 57.35
CA SER A 35 -51.88 45.58 56.80
C SER A 35 -52.09 45.31 55.30
N SER A 36 -52.80 44.20 55.08
CA SER A 36 -53.74 43.96 53.99
C SER A 36 -54.32 45.24 53.37
N ASP A 37 -53.87 45.57 52.16
CA ASP A 37 -54.68 46.30 51.20
C ASP A 37 -54.36 45.75 49.82
N ASP A 38 -55.37 45.13 49.23
CA ASP A 38 -55.44 44.60 47.87
C ASP A 38 -55.38 45.77 46.87
N THR A 39 -54.25 46.46 46.82
CA THR A 39 -54.02 47.54 45.86
C THR A 39 -53.47 46.89 44.61
N ARG A 40 -54.31 46.79 43.57
CA ARG A 40 -53.87 46.60 42.19
C ARG A 40 -52.66 47.49 41.95
N TYR A 41 -51.46 46.90 41.92
CA TYR A 41 -50.26 47.63 41.54
C TYR A 41 -50.50 48.19 40.15
N ASN A 42 -50.56 49.51 40.05
CA ASN A 42 -50.71 50.16 38.76
C ASN A 42 -49.44 49.82 37.96
N ILE A 43 -49.59 49.19 36.80
CA ILE A 43 -48.46 48.73 35.96
C ILE A 43 -47.44 49.86 35.76
N LYS A 44 -47.91 51.11 35.71
CA LYS A 44 -47.08 52.31 35.61
C LYS A 44 -46.19 52.54 36.84
N THR A 45 -46.70 52.36 38.06
CA THR A 45 -45.90 52.54 39.29
C THR A 45 -44.90 51.41 39.47
N LEU A 46 -45.27 50.18 39.08
CA LEU A 46 -44.37 49.03 39.08
C LEU A 46 -43.22 49.21 38.07
N PHE A 47 -43.54 49.62 36.83
CA PHE A 47 -42.54 49.89 35.80
C PHE A 47 -41.59 51.02 36.19
N LYS A 48 -42.11 52.11 36.76
CA LYS A 48 -41.33 53.23 37.29
C LYS A 48 -40.37 52.80 38.41
N ASN A 49 -40.85 51.98 39.34
CA ASN A 49 -39.99 51.44 40.40
C ASN A 49 -38.91 50.49 39.85
N PHE A 50 -39.21 49.73 38.80
CA PHE A 50 -38.25 48.88 38.12
C PHE A 50 -37.17 49.68 37.37
N CYS A 51 -37.56 50.69 36.57
CA CYS A 51 -36.64 51.54 35.83
C CYS A 51 -35.64 52.27 36.72
N ASN A 52 -36.05 52.68 37.93
CA ASN A 52 -35.17 53.36 38.88
C ASN A 52 -34.30 52.41 39.72
N ARG A 53 -34.63 51.12 39.77
CA ARG A 53 -33.92 50.11 40.58
C ARG A 53 -33.03 49.18 39.77
N THR A 54 -33.27 49.08 38.47
CA THR A 54 -32.46 48.24 37.59
C THR A 54 -31.03 48.76 37.48
N SER A 55 -30.08 47.84 37.37
CA SER A 55 -28.67 48.14 37.12
C SER A 55 -28.36 48.46 35.66
N SER A 56 -29.33 48.32 34.75
CA SER A 56 -29.16 48.63 33.33
C SER A 56 -29.03 50.14 33.12
N HIS A 57 -27.83 50.61 32.77
CA HIS A 57 -27.48 52.04 32.71
C HIS A 57 -28.41 52.92 31.84
N GLY A 58 -29.02 52.37 30.78
CA GLY A 58 -29.93 53.12 29.91
C GLY A 58 -31.39 53.13 30.36
N VAL A 59 -31.83 52.15 31.16
CA VAL A 59 -33.24 51.92 31.50
C VAL A 59 -33.86 52.98 32.43
N PRO A 60 -33.12 53.59 33.40
CA PRO A 60 -33.63 54.74 34.16
C PRO A 60 -34.00 55.94 33.29
N PHE A 61 -33.29 56.16 32.18
CA PHE A 61 -33.52 57.32 31.30
C PHE A 61 -34.76 57.19 30.40
N LEU A 62 -35.41 56.02 30.37
CA LEU A 62 -36.72 55.83 29.75
C LEU A 62 -37.84 56.59 30.49
N GLU A 63 -37.57 57.03 31.72
CA GLU A 63 -38.44 57.90 32.52
C GLU A 63 -38.11 59.40 32.37
N SER A 64 -37.39 59.80 31.31
CA SER A 64 -37.13 61.22 31.05
C SER A 64 -38.45 62.01 30.91
N PRO A 65 -38.58 63.20 31.54
CA PRO A 65 -39.77 64.03 31.43
C PRO A 65 -39.95 64.63 30.02
N SER A 66 -38.88 64.66 29.22
CA SER A 66 -38.91 65.17 27.84
C SER A 66 -39.32 64.09 26.85
N PHE A 67 -40.28 64.38 25.97
CA PHE A 67 -40.73 63.43 24.94
C PHE A 67 -39.57 63.02 24.00
N PHE A 68 -38.74 64.00 23.61
CA PHE A 68 -37.60 63.77 22.73
C PHE A 68 -36.53 62.92 23.43
N GLY A 69 -36.13 63.25 24.66
CA GLY A 69 -35.14 62.49 25.42
C GLY A 69 -35.59 61.05 25.66
N ARG A 70 -36.88 60.84 25.99
CA ARG A 70 -37.44 59.50 26.15
C ARG A 70 -37.37 58.67 24.86
N ARG A 71 -37.70 59.26 23.71
CA ARG A 71 -37.61 58.58 22.40
C ARG A 71 -36.18 58.23 22.04
N VAL A 72 -35.25 59.15 22.24
CA VAL A 72 -33.81 58.93 21.99
C VAL A 72 -33.27 57.79 22.86
N TRP A 73 -33.51 57.83 24.17
CA TRP A 73 -33.03 56.79 25.08
C TRP A 73 -33.69 55.42 24.86
N MET A 74 -34.96 55.39 24.42
CA MET A 74 -35.61 54.14 24.00
C MET A 74 -34.93 53.54 22.76
N VAL A 75 -34.62 54.35 21.75
CA VAL A 75 -33.90 53.89 20.55
C VAL A 75 -32.51 53.40 20.90
N VAL A 76 -31.76 54.16 21.70
CA VAL A 76 -30.40 53.79 22.14
C VAL A 76 -30.42 52.48 22.93
N CYS A 77 -31.34 52.31 23.89
CA CYS A 77 -31.46 51.07 24.66
C CYS A 77 -31.84 49.88 23.79
N PHE A 78 -32.73 50.08 22.82
CA PHE A 78 -33.15 49.03 21.90
C PHE A 78 -32.02 48.60 20.95
N CYS A 79 -31.27 49.56 20.39
CA CYS A 79 -30.10 49.30 19.56
C CYS A 79 -29.00 48.57 20.35
N ALA A 80 -28.75 48.98 21.60
CA ALA A 80 -27.77 48.31 22.46
C ALA A 80 -28.19 46.86 22.78
N ALA A 81 -29.47 46.61 23.03
CA ALA A 81 -29.98 45.27 23.29
C ALA A 81 -29.87 44.36 22.05
N THR A 82 -30.19 44.86 20.85
CA THR A 82 -30.06 44.09 19.61
C THR A 82 -28.60 43.78 19.27
N LEU A 83 -27.68 44.75 19.43
CA LEU A 83 -26.25 44.51 19.26
C LEU A 83 -25.71 43.49 20.27
N PHE A 84 -26.15 43.57 21.53
CA PHE A 84 -25.77 42.60 22.56
C PHE A 84 -26.25 41.19 22.22
N LEU A 85 -27.50 41.02 21.79
CA LEU A 85 -28.04 39.73 21.38
C LEU A 85 -27.34 39.19 20.13
N PHE A 86 -27.02 40.05 19.16
CA PHE A 86 -26.27 39.67 17.97
C PHE A 86 -24.85 39.22 18.31
N GLN A 87 -24.11 39.99 19.13
CA GLN A 87 -22.77 39.63 19.61
C GLN A 87 -22.80 38.34 20.43
N SER A 88 -23.80 38.17 21.29
CA SER A 88 -23.97 36.97 22.11
C SER A 88 -24.26 35.76 21.24
N TYR A 89 -25.16 35.89 20.25
CA TYR A 89 -25.42 34.84 19.27
C TYR A 89 -24.15 34.49 18.49
N TRP A 90 -23.42 35.48 17.98
CA TRP A 90 -22.18 35.25 17.22
C TRP A 90 -21.14 34.51 18.05
N THR A 91 -20.86 35.03 19.26
CA THR A 91 -19.86 34.44 20.18
C THR A 91 -20.27 33.04 20.62
N LEU A 92 -21.55 32.83 20.92
CA LEU A 92 -22.07 31.52 21.33
C LEU A 92 -22.07 30.54 20.14
N SER A 93 -22.35 31.02 18.93
CA SER A 93 -22.23 30.24 17.70
C SER A 93 -20.77 29.84 17.46
N GLU A 94 -19.81 30.73 17.65
CA GLU A 94 -18.37 30.44 17.53
C GLU A 94 -17.88 29.48 18.63
N TYR A 95 -18.40 29.64 19.85
CA TYR A 95 -18.14 28.70 20.95
C TYR A 95 -18.65 27.29 20.62
N PHE A 96 -19.88 27.17 20.11
CA PHE A 96 -20.47 25.89 19.69
C PHE A 96 -19.93 25.38 18.33
N GLN A 97 -19.03 26.11 17.66
CA GLN A 97 -18.26 25.57 16.55
C GLN A 97 -17.11 24.66 17.02
N TYR A 98 -16.82 24.61 18.34
CA TYR A 98 -15.80 23.76 18.94
C TYR A 98 -14.46 23.83 18.18
N ARG A 99 -14.05 25.03 17.77
CA ARG A 99 -12.82 25.23 17.01
C ARG A 99 -11.61 24.87 17.88
N THR A 100 -10.88 23.85 17.49
CA THR A 100 -9.64 23.43 18.15
C THR A 100 -8.44 24.17 17.54
N ILE A 101 -7.47 24.55 18.38
CA ILE A 101 -6.16 25.04 17.95
C ILE A 101 -5.18 23.89 18.19
N THR A 102 -4.49 23.44 17.13
CA THR A 102 -3.45 22.42 17.22
C THR A 102 -2.08 23.09 17.36
N GLU A 103 -1.29 22.66 18.34
CA GLU A 103 0.11 23.06 18.50
C GLU A 103 1.00 21.88 18.09
N ILE A 104 1.91 22.08 17.14
CA ILE A 104 2.82 21.04 16.64
C ILE A 104 4.21 21.31 17.21
N GLN A 105 4.75 20.39 18.01
CA GLN A 105 6.11 20.46 18.55
C GLN A 105 6.94 19.26 18.08
N ILE A 106 8.06 19.50 17.38
CA ILE A 106 8.98 18.45 16.94
C ILE A 106 9.96 18.15 18.08
N ARG A 107 10.07 16.88 18.49
CA ARG A 107 11.03 16.41 19.49
C ARG A 107 11.92 15.31 18.92
N PHE A 108 13.23 15.42 19.14
CA PHE A 108 14.21 14.39 18.77
C PHE A 108 14.47 13.48 19.97
N GLU A 109 13.45 12.72 20.36
CA GLU A 109 13.53 11.72 21.42
C GLU A 109 13.62 10.31 20.82
N ALA A 110 14.00 9.32 21.63
CA ALA A 110 14.02 7.92 21.20
C ALA A 110 12.59 7.45 20.91
N ALA A 111 12.21 7.45 19.63
CA ALA A 111 10.88 7.05 19.20
C ALA A 111 10.72 5.52 19.27
N PRO A 112 9.51 5.03 19.60
CA PRO A 112 9.19 3.61 19.46
C PRO A 112 9.39 3.19 18.00
N PHE A 113 10.06 2.06 17.81
CA PHE A 113 10.26 1.48 16.49
C PHE A 113 8.97 0.76 16.09
N PRO A 114 8.46 0.94 14.85
CA PRO A 114 7.25 0.26 14.41
C PRO A 114 7.48 -1.24 14.22
N ALA A 115 6.42 -2.00 13.97
CA ALA A 115 6.55 -3.34 13.43
C ALA A 115 6.92 -3.27 11.95
N ALA A 116 7.80 -4.16 11.52
CA ALA A 116 8.27 -4.21 10.13
C ALA A 116 8.17 -5.64 9.60
N THR A 117 7.26 -5.85 8.65
CA THR A 117 7.06 -7.14 8.00
C THR A 117 7.78 -7.18 6.67
N VAL A 118 8.56 -8.24 6.43
CA VAL A 118 9.23 -8.47 5.16
C VAL A 118 8.79 -9.80 4.54
N CYS A 119 8.49 -9.76 3.26
CA CYS A 119 7.99 -10.89 2.47
C CYS A 119 8.83 -11.06 1.20
N ASN A 120 8.96 -12.29 0.72
CA ASN A 120 9.49 -12.55 -0.62
C ASN A 120 8.41 -12.22 -1.67
N LEU A 121 8.78 -11.69 -2.83
CA LEU A 121 7.82 -11.50 -3.93
C LEU A 121 7.37 -12.83 -4.56
N ASN A 122 8.18 -13.88 -4.40
CA ASN A 122 7.78 -15.25 -4.72
C ASN A 122 7.21 -15.94 -3.47
N ALA A 123 5.95 -16.35 -3.52
CA ALA A 123 5.27 -16.95 -2.37
C ALA A 123 5.80 -18.33 -2.00
N PHE A 124 6.08 -19.17 -2.99
CA PHE A 124 6.36 -20.58 -2.83
C PHE A 124 7.53 -21.03 -3.71
N LYS A 125 8.29 -21.98 -3.20
CA LYS A 125 9.39 -22.63 -3.92
C LYS A 125 8.85 -23.41 -5.11
N TYR A 126 9.30 -23.09 -6.32
CA TYR A 126 8.83 -23.74 -7.54
C TYR A 126 9.09 -25.26 -7.51
N SER A 127 10.30 -25.64 -7.08
CA SER A 127 10.75 -27.03 -6.93
C SER A 127 9.88 -27.88 -5.97
N GLU A 128 9.28 -27.25 -4.95
CA GLU A 128 8.38 -27.91 -4.00
C GLU A 128 6.94 -27.98 -4.52
N LEU A 129 6.49 -26.95 -5.25
CA LEU A 129 5.13 -26.91 -5.81
C LEU A 129 4.90 -27.93 -6.93
N ILE A 130 5.88 -28.13 -7.81
CA ILE A 130 5.75 -29.08 -8.94
C ILE A 130 5.66 -30.55 -8.51
N GLN A 131 5.84 -30.85 -7.22
CA GLN A 131 5.59 -32.19 -6.66
C GLN A 131 4.09 -32.52 -6.63
N TYR A 132 3.22 -31.51 -6.67
CA TYR A 132 1.77 -31.68 -6.74
C TYR A 132 1.33 -31.72 -8.21
N GLU A 133 0.76 -32.86 -8.63
CA GLU A 133 0.39 -33.11 -10.03
C GLU A 133 -0.60 -32.07 -10.58
N GLU A 134 -1.62 -31.68 -9.79
CA GLU A 134 -2.61 -30.68 -10.18
C GLU A 134 -2.00 -29.30 -10.44
N ILE A 135 -1.02 -28.91 -9.62
CA ILE A 135 -0.32 -27.63 -9.75
C ILE A 135 0.63 -27.67 -10.95
N LYS A 136 1.33 -28.79 -11.13
CA LYS A 136 2.21 -29.03 -12.26
C LYS A 136 1.45 -28.96 -13.58
N GLU A 137 0.30 -29.64 -13.69
CA GLU A 137 -0.57 -29.56 -14.87
C GLU A 137 -1.04 -28.13 -15.15
N GLY A 138 -1.36 -27.36 -14.11
CA GLY A 138 -1.70 -25.94 -14.22
C GLY A 138 -0.57 -25.10 -14.81
N PHE A 139 0.68 -25.32 -14.38
CA PHE A 139 1.85 -24.64 -14.96
C PHE A 139 2.12 -25.08 -16.40
N ASP A 140 2.03 -26.38 -16.71
CA ASP A 140 2.19 -26.91 -18.07
C ASP A 140 1.11 -26.34 -19.02
N TYR A 141 -0.11 -26.11 -18.52
CA TYR A 141 -1.17 -25.44 -19.27
C TYR A 141 -0.91 -23.96 -19.49
N TRP A 142 -0.50 -23.22 -18.44
CA TRP A 142 -0.11 -21.82 -18.54
C TRP A 142 1.03 -21.62 -19.55
N GLU A 143 2.07 -22.46 -19.50
CA GLU A 143 3.22 -22.37 -20.41
C GLU A 143 2.79 -22.57 -21.88
N ARG A 144 1.90 -23.54 -22.14
CA ARG A 144 1.30 -23.74 -23.47
C ARG A 144 0.55 -22.49 -23.96
N MET A 145 -0.24 -21.85 -23.09
CA MET A 145 -1.02 -20.66 -23.45
C MET A 145 -0.14 -19.44 -23.74
N ILE A 146 0.90 -19.21 -22.92
CA ILE A 146 1.85 -18.11 -23.12
C ILE A 146 2.62 -18.27 -24.44
N ASN A 147 3.12 -19.49 -24.71
CA ASN A 147 3.89 -19.80 -25.92
C ASN A 147 3.03 -19.83 -27.19
N ALA A 148 1.75 -20.22 -27.09
CA ALA A 148 0.80 -20.13 -28.20
C ALA A 148 0.56 -18.68 -28.65
N GLY A 149 0.64 -17.70 -27.73
CA GLY A 149 0.59 -16.28 -28.08
C GLY A 149 1.76 -15.83 -28.97
N GLU A 150 2.96 -16.39 -28.77
CA GLU A 150 4.18 -16.01 -29.50
C GLU A 150 4.20 -16.52 -30.92
N THR A 151 3.78 -17.77 -31.14
CA THR A 151 3.69 -18.36 -32.48
C THR A 151 2.70 -17.60 -33.38
N ASN A 152 1.60 -17.11 -32.80
CA ASN A 152 0.61 -16.29 -33.50
C ASN A 152 1.07 -14.84 -33.74
N ALA A 153 1.95 -14.28 -32.89
CA ALA A 153 2.55 -12.97 -33.09
C ALA A 153 3.65 -13.02 -34.17
N MET A 154 4.50 -14.05 -34.12
CA MET A 154 5.56 -14.29 -35.11
C MET A 154 5.00 -14.57 -36.50
N SER A 155 3.89 -15.33 -36.63
CA SER A 155 3.24 -15.55 -37.94
C SER A 155 2.60 -14.27 -38.51
N LYS A 156 2.08 -13.38 -37.65
CA LYS A 156 1.54 -12.07 -38.07
C LYS A 156 2.64 -11.09 -38.49
N GLU A 157 3.81 -11.11 -37.84
CA GLU A 157 4.97 -10.32 -38.27
C GLU A 157 5.56 -10.84 -39.58
N ASP A 158 5.69 -12.15 -39.77
CA ASP A 158 6.12 -12.75 -41.03
C ASP A 158 5.13 -12.43 -42.17
N GLN A 159 3.81 -12.50 -41.92
CA GLN A 159 2.80 -12.06 -42.89
C GLN A 159 2.86 -10.54 -43.15
N GLY A 160 3.14 -9.72 -42.13
CA GLY A 160 3.32 -8.28 -42.28
C GLY A 160 4.57 -7.90 -43.07
N LEU A 161 5.67 -8.66 -42.92
CA LEU A 161 6.89 -8.51 -43.70
C LEU A 161 6.67 -8.96 -45.15
N MET A 162 5.99 -10.09 -45.38
CA MET A 162 5.62 -10.55 -46.73
C MET A 162 4.71 -9.54 -47.44
N ASN A 163 3.74 -8.94 -46.74
CA ASN A 163 2.86 -7.90 -47.30
C ASN A 163 3.60 -6.56 -47.56
N LYS A 164 4.65 -6.23 -46.79
CA LYS A 164 5.52 -5.06 -47.04
C LYS A 164 6.51 -5.29 -48.19
N VAL A 165 6.98 -6.52 -48.38
CA VAL A 165 7.82 -6.92 -49.52
C VAL A 165 7.00 -6.87 -50.82
N ASP A 166 5.71 -7.23 -50.78
CA ASP A 166 4.81 -7.22 -51.94
C ASP A 166 4.48 -5.80 -52.45
N LEU A 167 4.53 -4.79 -51.58
CA LEU A 167 4.30 -3.38 -51.96
C LEU A 167 5.52 -2.68 -52.62
N ARG A 168 6.67 -3.36 -52.76
CA ARG A 168 7.90 -2.74 -53.31
C ARG A 168 8.57 -3.49 -54.46
N GLN A 169 7.95 -4.48 -55.10
CA GLN A 169 8.59 -5.14 -56.25
C GLN A 169 7.64 -5.59 -57.36
N ASN A 170 7.15 -4.61 -58.13
CA ASN A 170 7.11 -4.73 -59.60
C ASN A 170 8.54 -4.58 -60.17
N ALA A 171 9.49 -5.38 -59.69
CA ALA A 171 10.82 -5.45 -60.26
C ALA A 171 11.28 -6.92 -60.32
N LEU A 172 11.44 -7.38 -61.55
CA LEU A 172 11.96 -8.67 -61.99
C LEU A 172 13.24 -9.03 -61.21
N ILE A 173 13.18 -10.04 -60.32
CA ILE A 173 14.40 -10.61 -59.71
C ILE A 173 14.79 -11.87 -60.50
N VAL A 174 15.71 -11.68 -61.45
CA VAL A 174 16.49 -12.77 -62.03
C VAL A 174 17.50 -13.24 -60.98
N ARG A 175 17.33 -14.45 -60.43
CA ARG A 175 18.39 -15.08 -59.64
C ARG A 175 19.41 -15.73 -60.58
N LEU A 176 20.55 -15.05 -60.80
CA LEU A 176 21.77 -15.64 -61.33
C LEU A 176 22.49 -16.36 -60.19
N TYR A 177 22.72 -17.66 -60.30
CA TYR A 177 23.62 -18.39 -59.40
C TYR A 177 25.06 -18.21 -59.88
N PRO A 178 26.04 -17.91 -58.99
CA PRO A 178 27.44 -17.84 -59.38
C PRO A 178 27.97 -19.24 -59.70
N THR A 179 28.75 -19.34 -60.77
CA THR A 179 29.48 -20.54 -61.18
C THR A 179 30.53 -20.91 -60.12
N PRO A 180 30.74 -22.20 -59.81
CA PRO A 180 31.79 -22.61 -58.91
C PRO A 180 33.14 -22.63 -59.65
N VAL A 181 34.14 -21.91 -59.13
CA VAL A 181 35.56 -22.03 -59.47
C VAL A 181 36.35 -22.24 -58.17
N PRO A 182 37.57 -22.83 -58.20
CA PRO A 182 37.86 -24.07 -57.51
C PRO A 182 38.62 -23.87 -56.19
N ILE A 183 38.62 -24.91 -55.37
CA ILE A 183 39.30 -25.02 -54.06
C ILE A 183 40.83 -25.02 -54.23
N PRO A 184 41.61 -24.30 -53.39
CA PRO A 184 43.02 -24.59 -53.20
C PRO A 184 43.24 -25.63 -52.09
N ILE A 185 44.19 -26.50 -52.40
CA ILE A 185 44.57 -27.75 -51.74
C ILE A 185 45.32 -27.45 -50.43
N ILE A 186 44.93 -28.13 -49.33
CA ILE A 186 45.83 -28.36 -48.19
C ILE A 186 46.42 -29.76 -48.35
N THR A 187 47.73 -29.81 -48.50
CA THR A 187 48.54 -31.02 -48.61
C THR A 187 48.65 -31.73 -47.26
N MET A 188 48.33 -33.02 -47.22
CA MET A 188 48.98 -33.97 -46.31
C MET A 188 49.25 -35.28 -47.06
N GLY A 189 50.42 -35.87 -46.74
CA GLY A 189 51.17 -36.85 -47.54
C GLY A 189 50.57 -38.27 -47.67
N PRO A 190 51.35 -39.21 -48.24
CA PRO A 190 50.83 -40.25 -49.09
C PRO A 190 50.42 -41.52 -48.32
N ALA A 191 49.30 -42.11 -48.73
CA ALA A 191 49.00 -43.51 -48.48
C ALA A 191 48.91 -44.25 -49.82
N ILE A 192 49.87 -45.15 -50.01
CA ILE A 192 50.08 -46.04 -51.13
C ILE A 192 48.86 -46.96 -51.35
N ARG A 193 48.38 -47.11 -52.59
CA ARG A 193 47.85 -48.41 -53.04
C ARG A 193 47.76 -48.61 -54.56
N ASN A 194 48.03 -49.85 -54.94
CA ASN A 194 48.27 -50.42 -56.26
C ASN A 194 47.08 -50.40 -57.25
N ARG A 195 47.45 -50.21 -58.52
CA ARG A 195 47.30 -51.08 -59.71
C ARG A 195 46.23 -52.20 -59.72
N ASP A 196 45.61 -52.30 -60.90
CA ASP A 196 44.83 -53.42 -61.49
C ASP A 196 43.40 -53.59 -60.92
N GLN A 197 42.32 -53.74 -61.71
CA GLN A 197 42.14 -54.56 -62.91
C GLN A 197 40.93 -54.09 -63.74
N ARG A 198 40.91 -54.53 -65.01
CA ARG A 198 39.91 -54.30 -66.06
C ARG A 198 38.69 -55.26 -65.97
N ASN A 199 37.61 -54.83 -66.63
CA ASN A 199 36.47 -55.57 -67.24
C ASN A 199 35.34 -56.07 -66.32
N LEU A 200 34.09 -55.61 -66.56
CA LEU A 200 33.09 -56.26 -67.44
C LEU A 200 31.64 -55.95 -66.98
N ALA A 201 30.79 -55.60 -67.96
CA ALA A 201 29.33 -55.74 -68.00
C ALA A 201 28.41 -54.94 -67.05
N SER A 202 27.60 -54.11 -67.71
CA SER A 202 26.18 -53.82 -67.44
C SER A 202 25.50 -54.71 -66.37
N VAL A 203 25.13 -54.10 -65.25
CA VAL A 203 23.95 -54.48 -64.46
C VAL A 203 23.19 -53.20 -64.13
N LYS A 204 21.96 -53.09 -64.65
CA LYS A 204 20.95 -52.15 -64.17
C LYS A 204 20.53 -52.60 -62.78
N ASP A 205 20.90 -51.85 -61.75
CA ASP A 205 20.21 -51.92 -60.46
C ASP A 205 19.47 -50.59 -60.24
N GLU A 206 18.17 -50.64 -60.51
CA GLU A 206 17.21 -49.68 -59.98
C GLU A 206 17.28 -49.67 -58.45
N ILE A 207 17.22 -48.47 -57.87
CA ILE A 207 17.19 -48.27 -56.42
C ILE A 207 15.87 -48.85 -55.89
N LYS A 208 15.92 -50.10 -55.40
CA LYS A 208 14.76 -50.92 -55.00
C LYS A 208 13.86 -50.34 -53.91
N TRP A 209 14.26 -49.30 -53.19
CA TRP A 209 13.49 -48.76 -52.06
C TRP A 209 12.72 -47.48 -52.37
N TRP A 210 12.92 -46.86 -53.53
CA TRP A 210 12.27 -45.59 -53.87
C TRP A 210 11.37 -45.73 -55.09
N ASN A 211 10.06 -45.82 -54.83
CA ASN A 211 9.03 -45.75 -55.87
C ASN A 211 8.31 -44.41 -55.78
N PRO A 212 8.51 -43.46 -56.72
CA PRO A 212 7.88 -42.14 -56.70
C PRO A 212 6.35 -42.18 -56.90
N LYS A 213 5.77 -43.37 -57.15
CA LYS A 213 4.32 -43.57 -57.30
C LYS A 213 3.66 -44.34 -56.15
N ASN A 214 4.39 -44.66 -55.07
CA ASN A 214 3.83 -45.38 -53.92
C ASN A 214 3.85 -44.51 -52.65
N TYR A 215 3.08 -43.42 -52.67
CA TYR A 215 2.73 -42.69 -51.46
C TYR A 215 1.29 -43.05 -51.08
N THR A 216 1.08 -43.47 -49.83
CA THR A 216 -0.26 -43.55 -49.26
C THR A 216 -0.59 -42.18 -48.70
N ILE A 217 -1.62 -41.53 -49.26
CA ILE A 217 -2.21 -40.34 -48.67
C ILE A 217 -2.93 -40.83 -47.41
N PHE A 218 -2.34 -40.61 -46.24
CA PHE A 218 -3.10 -40.65 -45.02
C PHE A 218 -4.10 -39.48 -45.09
N PRO A 219 -5.41 -39.70 -44.84
CA PRO A 219 -6.27 -38.57 -44.56
C PRO A 219 -5.58 -37.76 -43.48
N ALA A 220 -5.50 -36.44 -43.64
CA ALA A 220 -5.20 -35.60 -42.50
C ALA A 220 -6.25 -36.00 -41.45
N THR A 221 -5.83 -36.74 -40.42
CA THR A 221 -6.65 -36.82 -39.21
C THR A 221 -6.96 -35.38 -38.91
N ASN A 222 -8.26 -35.06 -38.83
CA ASN A 222 -8.70 -33.79 -38.29
C ASN A 222 -7.78 -33.50 -37.10
N PRO A 223 -7.26 -32.26 -36.94
CA PRO A 223 -6.49 -31.92 -35.75
C PRO A 223 -7.23 -32.53 -34.57
N PRO A 224 -6.57 -33.35 -33.74
CA PRO A 224 -7.27 -34.12 -32.72
C PRO A 224 -8.21 -33.15 -32.05
N THR A 225 -9.51 -33.45 -32.08
CA THR A 225 -10.52 -32.66 -31.39
C THR A 225 -9.92 -32.41 -30.02
N THR A 226 -9.60 -31.15 -29.72
CA THR A 226 -9.05 -30.77 -28.43
C THR A 226 -10.11 -31.16 -27.42
N VAL A 227 -10.01 -32.36 -26.88
CA VAL A 227 -10.74 -32.76 -25.70
C VAL A 227 -10.06 -31.91 -24.65
N VAL A 228 -10.58 -30.69 -24.48
CA VAL A 228 -10.18 -29.81 -23.39
C VAL A 228 -10.44 -30.65 -22.16
N THR A 229 -9.37 -31.03 -21.48
CA THR A 229 -9.48 -31.84 -20.27
C THR A 229 -10.33 -31.07 -19.27
N GLU A 230 -11.11 -31.78 -18.43
CA GLU A 230 -11.98 -31.16 -17.43
C GLU A 230 -11.17 -30.18 -16.54
N THR A 231 -9.88 -30.46 -16.35
CA THR A 231 -8.89 -29.62 -15.69
C THR A 231 -8.59 -28.32 -16.45
N GLU A 232 -8.35 -28.36 -17.77
CA GLU A 232 -8.12 -27.17 -18.61
C GLU A 232 -9.32 -26.21 -18.63
N GLN A 233 -10.56 -26.73 -18.52
CA GLN A 233 -11.76 -25.88 -18.37
C GLN A 233 -11.85 -25.24 -16.98
N ALA A 234 -11.44 -25.96 -15.92
CA ALA A 234 -11.47 -25.47 -14.55
C ALA A 234 -10.52 -24.28 -14.31
N PHE A 235 -9.40 -24.20 -15.03
CA PHE A 235 -8.46 -23.08 -14.92
C PHE A 235 -8.95 -21.79 -15.62
N GLY A 236 -9.95 -21.85 -16.51
CA GLY A 236 -10.57 -20.66 -17.10
C GLY A 236 -9.67 -19.79 -17.98
N LEU A 237 -8.54 -20.30 -18.48
CA LEU A 237 -7.56 -19.50 -19.25
C LEU A 237 -7.93 -19.33 -20.74
N SER A 238 -8.87 -20.14 -21.25
CA SER A 238 -9.19 -20.22 -22.69
C SER A 238 -9.76 -18.93 -23.29
N GLU A 239 -10.44 -18.11 -22.48
CA GLU A 239 -11.03 -16.84 -22.93
C GLU A 239 -10.06 -15.65 -22.87
N LEU A 240 -8.93 -15.82 -22.16
CA LEU A 240 -7.94 -14.76 -21.95
C LEU A 240 -6.94 -14.70 -23.11
N LYS A 241 -6.66 -13.49 -23.60
CA LYS A 241 -5.73 -13.24 -24.71
C LYS A 241 -4.48 -12.49 -24.32
N ASP A 242 -4.56 -11.69 -23.25
CA ASP A 242 -3.43 -10.92 -22.76
C ASP A 242 -2.54 -11.78 -21.87
N LYS A 243 -1.22 -11.69 -22.07
CA LYS A 243 -0.24 -12.49 -21.30
C LYS A 243 -0.25 -12.12 -19.81
N GLY A 244 -0.44 -10.84 -19.50
CA GLY A 244 -0.60 -10.36 -18.14
C GLY A 244 -1.82 -10.98 -17.49
N ALA A 245 -3.00 -10.84 -18.11
CA ALA A 245 -4.24 -11.43 -17.61
C ALA A 245 -4.17 -12.96 -17.43
N ILE A 246 -3.56 -13.68 -18.38
CA ILE A 246 -3.33 -15.13 -18.25
C ILE A 246 -2.48 -15.43 -17.00
N THR A 247 -1.38 -14.70 -16.81
CA THR A 247 -0.48 -14.90 -15.67
C THR A 247 -1.15 -14.54 -14.34
N THR A 248 -1.91 -13.45 -14.29
CA THR A 248 -2.70 -13.05 -13.12
C THR A 248 -3.73 -14.11 -12.75
N GLN A 249 -4.52 -14.59 -13.72
CA GLN A 249 -5.53 -15.64 -13.48
C GLN A 249 -4.89 -16.94 -13.00
N THR A 250 -3.76 -17.35 -13.61
CA THR A 250 -3.02 -18.54 -13.17
C THR A 250 -2.49 -18.35 -11.74
N LYS A 251 -1.98 -17.16 -11.40
CA LYS A 251 -1.54 -16.84 -10.03
C LYS A 251 -2.70 -16.94 -9.04
N GLU A 252 -3.87 -16.39 -9.37
CA GLU A 252 -5.07 -16.50 -8.51
C GLU A 252 -5.51 -17.95 -8.31
N ASN A 253 -5.59 -18.73 -9.40
CA ASN A 253 -5.93 -20.15 -9.33
C ASN A 253 -4.94 -20.92 -8.44
N LEU A 254 -3.65 -20.63 -8.55
CA LEU A 254 -2.62 -21.23 -7.70
C LEU A 254 -2.82 -20.90 -6.22
N ILE A 255 -3.14 -19.64 -5.89
CA ILE A 255 -3.45 -19.22 -4.51
C ILE A 255 -4.62 -20.05 -3.96
N PHE A 256 -5.68 -20.26 -4.76
CA PHE A 256 -6.81 -21.10 -4.35
C PHE A 256 -6.43 -22.57 -4.13
N LEU A 257 -5.63 -23.16 -5.02
CA LEU A 257 -5.16 -24.54 -4.88
C LEU A 257 -4.31 -24.72 -3.62
N VAL A 258 -3.35 -23.82 -3.38
CA VAL A 258 -2.49 -23.88 -2.19
C VAL A 258 -3.29 -23.57 -0.92
N ALA A 259 -4.28 -22.69 -0.98
CA ALA A 259 -5.15 -22.39 0.16
C ALA A 259 -5.93 -23.62 0.66
N ALA A 260 -6.25 -24.57 -0.22
CA ALA A 260 -6.91 -25.82 0.12
C ALA A 260 -6.01 -26.82 0.88
N LEU A 261 -4.68 -26.62 0.87
CA LEU A 261 -3.74 -27.47 1.58
C LEU A 261 -3.70 -27.18 3.10
N PRO A 262 -3.35 -28.18 3.94
CA PRO A 262 -3.11 -28.00 5.37
C PRO A 262 -2.07 -26.90 5.67
N ARG A 263 -2.25 -26.19 6.80
CA ARG A 263 -1.38 -25.07 7.19
C ARG A 263 0.11 -25.43 7.24
N ASP A 264 0.45 -26.60 7.76
CA ASP A 264 1.85 -27.06 7.90
C ASP A 264 2.50 -27.29 6.53
N ILE A 265 1.74 -27.80 5.58
CA ILE A 265 2.20 -28.01 4.20
C ILE A 265 2.45 -26.66 3.53
N ARG A 266 1.49 -25.73 3.61
CA ARG A 266 1.63 -24.37 3.03
C ARG A 266 2.86 -23.63 3.59
N ARG A 267 3.11 -23.79 4.89
CA ARG A 267 4.30 -23.23 5.55
C ARG A 267 5.60 -23.78 4.98
N ASN A 268 5.66 -25.08 4.71
CA ASN A 268 6.87 -25.73 4.18
C ASN A 268 7.09 -25.48 2.68
N LEU A 269 6.02 -25.21 1.91
CA LEU A 269 6.11 -24.84 0.50
C LEU A 269 6.76 -23.46 0.29
N SER A 270 6.75 -22.60 1.32
CA SER A 270 7.35 -21.27 1.27
C SER A 270 8.75 -21.25 1.91
N TYR A 271 9.41 -20.10 1.83
CA TYR A 271 10.77 -19.91 2.33
C TYR A 271 10.80 -19.91 3.86
N THR A 272 11.81 -20.56 4.44
CA THR A 272 12.03 -20.52 5.88
C THR A 272 12.82 -19.27 6.29
N PHE A 273 12.83 -18.95 7.59
CA PHE A 273 13.46 -17.72 8.09
C PHE A 273 14.96 -17.70 7.77
N ASN A 274 15.65 -18.83 8.00
CA ASN A 274 17.10 -18.93 7.81
C ASN A 274 17.51 -18.94 6.33
N GLU A 275 16.62 -19.36 5.43
CA GLU A 275 16.83 -19.25 3.99
C GLU A 275 16.64 -17.80 3.53
N PHE A 276 15.62 -17.11 4.05
CA PHE A 276 15.27 -15.78 3.58
C PHE A 276 16.07 -14.63 4.21
N VAL A 277 16.31 -14.69 5.53
CA VAL A 277 16.98 -13.63 6.30
C VAL A 277 18.39 -14.08 6.69
N LEU A 278 19.39 -13.65 5.92
CA LEU A 278 20.78 -14.02 6.14
C LEU A 278 21.43 -13.26 7.31
N ARG A 279 21.10 -11.98 7.47
CA ARG A 279 21.63 -11.14 8.58
C ARG A 279 20.57 -10.15 9.04
N CYS A 280 20.53 -9.92 10.35
CA CYS A 280 19.71 -8.88 10.96
C CYS A 280 20.53 -8.11 11.98
N SER A 281 20.44 -6.78 11.91
CA SER A 281 20.96 -5.90 12.94
C SER A 281 19.96 -4.79 13.26
N PHE A 282 19.82 -4.48 14.54
CA PHE A 282 18.99 -3.40 15.05
C PHE A 282 19.76 -2.64 16.13
N ASN A 283 19.77 -1.30 16.09
CA ASN A 283 20.61 -0.48 16.98
C ASN A 283 22.10 -0.92 16.99
N SER A 284 22.65 -1.28 15.83
CA SER A 284 24.02 -1.80 15.69
C SER A 284 24.33 -3.07 16.50
N LYS A 285 23.31 -3.83 16.90
CA LYS A 285 23.43 -5.13 17.57
C LYS A 285 22.74 -6.21 16.75
N ASP A 286 23.23 -7.45 16.86
CA ASP A 286 22.62 -8.58 16.18
C ASP A 286 21.23 -8.89 16.77
N CYS A 287 20.28 -9.17 15.88
CA CYS A 287 18.93 -9.59 16.28
C CYS A 287 18.91 -11.06 16.71
N ASN A 288 17.97 -11.41 17.57
CA ASN A 288 17.67 -12.80 17.90
C ASN A 288 16.52 -13.31 17.00
N MET A 289 16.80 -14.36 16.22
CA MET A 289 15.88 -14.88 15.19
C MET A 289 14.55 -15.41 15.76
N GLU A 290 14.58 -16.05 16.93
CA GLU A 290 13.40 -16.68 17.53
C GLU A 290 12.56 -15.70 18.34
N ARG A 291 13.21 -14.71 18.96
CA ARG A 291 12.55 -13.74 19.84
C ARG A 291 12.04 -12.52 19.09
N ASP A 292 12.80 -12.03 18.12
CA ASP A 292 12.56 -10.70 17.53
C ASP A 292 11.65 -10.76 16.29
N PHE A 293 11.38 -11.97 15.77
CA PHE A 293 10.56 -12.19 14.57
C PHE A 293 9.39 -13.13 14.82
N LYS A 294 8.25 -12.83 14.19
CA LYS A 294 7.06 -13.70 14.12
C LYS A 294 6.76 -14.05 12.66
N LEU A 295 6.39 -15.30 12.42
CA LEU A 295 5.91 -15.76 11.12
C LEU A 295 4.48 -15.26 10.89
N HIS A 296 4.27 -14.57 9.77
CA HIS A 296 2.97 -14.23 9.20
C HIS A 296 2.84 -14.96 7.86
N MET A 297 1.77 -15.74 7.65
CA MET A 297 1.55 -16.44 6.38
C MET A 297 0.54 -15.65 5.55
N ASP A 298 1.04 -15.02 4.48
CA ASP A 298 0.26 -14.29 3.51
C ASP A 298 -0.11 -15.20 2.32
N PRO A 299 -1.36 -15.18 1.82
CA PRO A 299 -1.75 -16.00 0.67
C PRO A 299 -1.04 -15.63 -0.65
N GLU A 300 -0.69 -14.36 -0.85
CA GLU A 300 -0.06 -13.85 -2.07
C GLU A 300 1.48 -13.91 -2.00
N TYR A 301 2.07 -13.73 -0.81
CA TYR A 301 3.51 -13.64 -0.61
C TYR A 301 4.12 -14.78 0.23
N GLY A 302 3.31 -15.74 0.68
CA GLY A 302 3.76 -16.91 1.44
C GLY A 302 4.23 -16.56 2.86
N ASN A 303 5.35 -17.13 3.29
CA ASN A 303 5.92 -16.86 4.62
C ASN A 303 6.56 -15.47 4.65
N CYS A 304 5.96 -14.58 5.42
CA CYS A 304 6.49 -13.28 5.79
C CYS A 304 6.99 -13.29 7.24
N TYR A 305 7.95 -12.40 7.54
CA TYR A 305 8.52 -12.28 8.88
C TYR A 305 8.40 -10.87 9.41
N THR A 306 7.71 -10.75 10.55
CA THR A 306 7.44 -9.48 11.23
C THR A 306 8.43 -9.27 12.36
N PHE A 307 9.29 -8.27 12.21
CA PHE A 307 10.14 -7.76 13.27
C PHE A 307 9.33 -6.91 14.24
N ASN A 308 9.65 -6.99 15.54
CA ASN A 308 9.05 -6.17 16.59
C ASN A 308 7.52 -6.33 16.72
N PHE A 309 7.04 -7.55 16.56
CA PHE A 309 5.62 -7.91 16.62
C PHE A 309 5.01 -7.86 18.04
N ASN A 310 5.86 -7.84 19.08
CA ASN A 310 5.42 -7.97 20.46
C ASN A 310 5.22 -6.58 21.08
N ASP A 311 3.96 -6.22 21.36
CA ASP A 311 3.55 -4.97 22.00
C ASP A 311 4.09 -4.83 23.44
N SER A 312 4.42 -5.94 24.08
CA SER A 312 4.89 -5.97 25.47
C SER A 312 6.35 -5.52 25.61
N VAL A 313 7.09 -5.46 24.50
CA VAL A 313 8.50 -5.02 24.47
C VAL A 313 8.62 -3.79 23.58
N GLU A 314 8.74 -2.62 24.19
CA GLU A 314 9.01 -1.38 23.46
C GLU A 314 10.46 -1.35 22.96
N LEU A 315 10.67 -1.71 21.70
CA LEU A 315 11.94 -1.44 21.00
C LEU A 315 11.97 0.04 20.57
N LYS A 316 13.04 0.75 20.94
CA LYS A 316 13.24 2.16 20.57
C LYS A 316 14.48 2.30 19.71
N SER A 317 14.42 3.20 18.73
CA SER A 317 15.62 3.60 18.00
C SER A 317 16.43 4.55 18.86
N SER A 318 17.73 4.26 19.07
CA SER A 318 18.58 5.07 19.93
C SER A 318 18.81 6.47 19.35
N ARG A 319 18.93 6.57 18.02
CA ARG A 319 19.17 7.80 17.25
C ARG A 319 18.61 7.66 15.83
N ALA A 320 18.33 8.77 15.18
CA ALA A 320 18.06 8.75 13.74
C ALA A 320 19.32 8.32 12.95
N GLY A 321 19.14 7.43 11.98
CA GLY A 321 20.19 7.01 11.04
C GLY A 321 20.18 5.51 10.72
N PRO A 322 20.78 5.12 9.58
CA PRO A 322 20.72 3.74 9.07
C PRO A 322 21.46 2.71 9.93
N MET A 323 22.37 3.14 10.82
CA MET A 323 23.08 2.25 11.76
C MET A 323 22.27 1.92 13.01
N TYR A 324 21.28 2.76 13.33
CA TYR A 324 20.46 2.63 14.53
C TYR A 324 19.07 2.04 14.25
N GLY A 325 18.66 2.01 12.97
CA GLY A 325 17.44 1.33 12.52
C GLY A 325 17.60 -0.18 12.33
N LEU A 326 16.56 -0.80 11.75
CA LEU A 326 16.57 -2.19 11.31
C LEU A 326 17.33 -2.30 9.98
N ARG A 327 18.30 -3.21 9.94
CA ARG A 327 19.08 -3.52 8.74
C ARG A 327 19.09 -5.02 8.51
N LEU A 328 18.58 -5.41 7.35
CA LEU A 328 18.45 -6.80 6.93
C LEU A 328 19.34 -7.07 5.71
N LEU A 329 19.90 -8.27 5.64
CA LEU A 329 20.43 -8.88 4.42
C LEU A 329 19.54 -10.06 4.08
N LEU A 330 18.94 -10.04 2.89
CA LEU A 330 17.91 -10.99 2.47
C LEU A 330 18.39 -11.77 1.25
N ASP A 331 17.99 -13.03 1.18
CA ASP A 331 18.18 -13.90 0.01
C ASP A 331 16.84 -14.41 -0.50
N VAL A 332 16.45 -13.95 -1.69
CA VAL A 332 15.16 -14.32 -2.27
C VAL A 332 15.17 -15.68 -2.96
N HIS A 333 16.33 -16.31 -3.20
CA HIS A 333 16.45 -17.55 -3.97
C HIS A 333 15.75 -17.46 -5.35
N GLN A 334 16.23 -16.53 -6.19
CA GLN A 334 15.63 -16.22 -7.49
C GLN A 334 15.61 -17.42 -8.46
N ASP A 335 16.51 -18.38 -8.26
CA ASP A 335 16.60 -19.63 -9.02
C ASP A 335 15.38 -20.56 -8.83
N ASP A 336 14.64 -20.42 -7.73
CA ASP A 336 13.48 -21.23 -7.41
C ASP A 336 12.15 -20.45 -7.51
N TYR A 337 12.17 -19.35 -8.26
CA TYR A 337 10.98 -18.55 -8.53
C TYR A 337 10.00 -19.24 -9.46
N MET A 338 8.71 -19.09 -9.18
CA MET A 338 7.67 -19.56 -10.09
C MET A 338 7.69 -18.75 -11.40
N PRO A 339 7.36 -19.37 -12.54
CA PRO A 339 7.36 -18.69 -13.83
C PRO A 339 6.23 -17.65 -13.95
N THR A 340 5.24 -17.68 -13.05
CA THR A 340 4.16 -16.69 -12.92
C THR A 340 4.56 -15.47 -12.07
N THR A 341 5.72 -15.49 -11.40
CA THR A 341 6.18 -14.37 -10.57
C THR A 341 6.78 -13.28 -11.44
N GLU A 342 6.17 -12.09 -11.43
CA GLU A 342 6.50 -11.00 -12.35
C GLU A 342 7.83 -10.30 -12.08
N ALA A 343 8.29 -10.29 -10.83
CA ALA A 343 9.49 -9.55 -10.43
C ALA A 343 10.23 -10.22 -9.26
N ALA A 344 11.56 -10.11 -9.27
CA ALA A 344 12.43 -10.54 -8.18
C ALA A 344 12.71 -9.41 -7.19
N GLY A 345 12.52 -9.70 -5.91
CA GLY A 345 12.63 -8.69 -4.86
C GLY A 345 11.92 -9.10 -3.59
N VAL A 346 11.80 -8.12 -2.70
CA VAL A 346 11.11 -8.27 -1.42
C VAL A 346 10.06 -7.18 -1.28
N ARG A 347 9.04 -7.48 -0.48
CA ARG A 347 7.98 -6.54 -0.12
C ARG A 347 8.07 -6.23 1.36
N ILE A 348 8.07 -4.95 1.71
CA ILE A 348 8.29 -4.45 3.07
C ILE A 348 7.06 -3.64 3.49
N VAL A 349 6.51 -3.98 4.65
CA VAL A 349 5.36 -3.30 5.25
C VAL A 349 5.78 -2.75 6.61
N VAL A 350 5.46 -1.49 6.86
CA VAL A 350 5.66 -0.85 8.16
C VAL A 350 4.28 -0.56 8.74
N HIS A 351 4.01 -1.06 9.95
CA HIS A 351 2.71 -0.97 10.59
C HIS A 351 2.85 -0.83 12.11
N GLU A 352 1.74 -0.54 12.78
CA GLU A 352 1.68 -0.52 14.25
C GLU A 352 1.80 -1.94 14.82
N GLN A 353 2.26 -2.09 16.06
CA GLN A 353 2.56 -3.41 16.64
C GLN A 353 1.31 -4.26 16.90
N ASP A 354 0.17 -3.60 17.08
CA ASP A 354 -1.15 -4.19 17.30
C ASP A 354 -1.95 -4.42 16.00
N GLU A 355 -1.39 -4.01 14.86
CA GLU A 355 -1.99 -4.20 13.54
C GLU A 355 -1.35 -5.40 12.80
N GLU A 356 -2.17 -6.13 12.04
CA GLU A 356 -1.69 -7.20 11.16
C GLU A 356 -1.16 -6.60 9.84
N PRO A 357 -0.05 -7.10 9.27
CA PRO A 357 0.48 -6.58 8.01
C PRO A 357 -0.40 -6.93 6.81
N PHE A 358 -0.66 -5.94 5.95
CA PHE A 358 -1.29 -6.11 4.63
C PHE A 358 -0.31 -5.76 3.51
N PRO A 359 0.55 -6.71 3.09
CA PRO A 359 1.58 -6.46 2.10
C PRO A 359 1.01 -6.05 0.74
N ASP A 360 -0.08 -6.66 0.29
CA ASP A 360 -0.79 -6.32 -0.95
C ASP A 360 -1.12 -4.81 -1.05
N THR A 361 -1.62 -4.22 0.04
CA THR A 361 -2.18 -2.86 0.06
C THR A 361 -1.15 -1.79 0.47
N PHE A 362 -0.34 -2.07 1.49
CA PHE A 362 0.57 -1.07 2.10
C PHE A 362 2.06 -1.38 1.91
N GLY A 363 2.39 -2.43 1.16
CA GLY A 363 3.77 -2.86 0.94
C GLY A 363 4.56 -1.98 -0.03
N TYR A 364 5.84 -1.78 0.29
CA TYR A 364 6.84 -1.18 -0.58
C TYR A 364 7.73 -2.28 -1.18
N SER A 365 7.94 -2.24 -2.49
CA SER A 365 8.84 -3.18 -3.17
C SER A 365 10.28 -2.70 -3.11
N ALA A 366 11.21 -3.62 -2.82
CA ALA A 366 12.64 -3.40 -2.90
C ALA A 366 13.26 -4.43 -3.87
N PRO A 367 14.00 -3.99 -4.91
CA PRO A 367 14.62 -4.90 -5.87
C PRO A 367 15.84 -5.60 -5.25
N THR A 368 16.20 -6.75 -5.83
CA THR A 368 17.45 -7.45 -5.51
C THR A 368 18.67 -6.73 -6.12
N GLY A 369 19.87 -7.01 -5.58
CA GLY A 369 21.13 -6.49 -6.12
C GLY A 369 21.51 -5.07 -5.69
N PHE A 370 20.64 -4.36 -4.96
CA PHE A 370 20.89 -3.00 -4.47
C PHE A 370 20.57 -2.86 -2.98
N VAL A 371 21.18 -1.85 -2.34
CA VAL A 371 20.82 -1.46 -0.97
C VAL A 371 19.63 -0.50 -1.03
N SER A 372 18.46 -0.96 -0.59
CA SER A 372 17.26 -0.13 -0.47
C SER A 372 17.19 0.50 0.93
N SER A 373 17.02 1.83 1.00
CA SER A 373 16.98 2.57 2.27
C SER A 373 15.66 3.32 2.40
N PHE A 374 14.89 2.99 3.44
CA PHE A 374 13.59 3.60 3.73
C PHE A 374 13.70 4.49 4.96
N GLY A 375 13.48 5.79 4.79
CA GLY A 375 13.38 6.75 5.90
C GLY A 375 11.94 6.83 6.39
N LEU A 376 11.73 6.69 7.70
CA LEU A 376 10.40 6.77 8.31
C LEU A 376 10.29 8.03 9.17
N THR A 377 9.09 8.62 9.17
CA THR A 377 8.75 9.76 10.02
C THR A 377 7.43 9.46 10.71
N THR A 378 7.44 9.43 12.04
CA THR A 378 6.21 9.37 12.84
C THR A 378 5.53 10.73 12.80
N ARG A 379 4.21 10.76 12.58
CA ARG A 379 3.43 11.99 12.53
C ARG A 379 3.04 12.51 13.91
#